data_AF-A0AAP0NX34-F1
#
_entry.id   AF-A0AAP0NX34-F1
#
_cell.length_a   1.000
_cell.length_b   1.000
_cell.length_c   1.000
_cell.angle_alpha   90.00
_cell.angle_beta   90.00
_cell.angle_gamma   90.00
#
_symmetry.space_group_name_H-M   'P 1'
#
loop_
_entity.id
_entity.type
_entity.pdbx_description
1 polymer ?
#
loop_
_entity_poly.entity_id
_entity_poly.type
_entity_poly.pdbx_seq_one_letter_code
_entity_poly.pdbx_strand_id
1 'polypeptide(L)'
;MAVDNGIPSLGGNAHNDNLYKAECFARQSLKLQDDLESLGLKIKHHEGNLRFLKSQENVLDEYILDVQVSLGKYHSSSIGTQVENGNLDGSQSEEKTIAQISQIENSAARVVCELKNGHTDQASNPSLINNVLGVVAALGKVEDDNLSWPYVGELAAGDPQKKLALPKPRPPNGTCPSGFIDFAVNMINVEIANSSCLTASGLGLRETLFYSLFSRLQVYKTRTEMMSALPCISDGALSLDGGMIKRTGFFSLGSR
;
A
#
# COMPACT_ATOMS: atom_id res chain seq x y z
N MET A 1 -1.42 -45.76 96.83
CA MET A 1 -0.05 -45.22 96.62
C MET A 1 0.53 -46.02 95.47
N ALA A 2 0.95 -45.49 94.32
CA ALA A 2 1.29 -44.13 93.95
C ALA A 2 0.85 -43.87 92.49
N VAL A 3 0.84 -42.59 92.15
CA VAL A 3 0.39 -41.94 90.91
C VAL A 3 1.52 -41.99 89.89
N ASP A 4 1.23 -42.17 88.60
CA ASP A 4 1.99 -41.45 87.56
C ASP A 4 1.13 -41.09 86.35
N ASN A 5 1.35 -39.88 85.87
CA ASN A 5 0.57 -39.09 84.92
C ASN A 5 1.28 -39.02 83.55
N GLY A 6 0.49 -38.85 82.48
CA GLY A 6 0.93 -38.36 81.16
C GLY A 6 1.53 -39.45 80.27
N ILE A 7 1.33 -39.49 78.95
CA ILE A 7 1.17 -38.43 77.95
C ILE A 7 0.37 -39.04 76.76
N PRO A 8 -0.54 -38.31 76.08
CA PRO A 8 -1.10 -38.80 74.82
C PRO A 8 0.03 -38.82 73.77
N SER A 9 0.31 -39.98 73.18
CA SER A 9 1.32 -40.10 72.13
C SER A 9 0.89 -39.32 70.88
N LEU A 10 1.17 -38.02 70.86
CA LEU A 10 1.36 -37.24 69.63
C LEU A 10 2.72 -37.65 69.08
N GLY A 11 2.74 -38.63 68.19
CA GLY A 11 4.00 -39.15 67.67
C GLY A 11 3.82 -39.96 66.40
N GLY A 12 3.08 -39.45 65.42
CA GLY A 12 2.87 -40.18 64.17
C GLY A 12 2.10 -39.39 63.13
N ASN A 13 2.65 -38.26 62.66
CA ASN A 13 2.24 -37.73 61.34
C ASN A 13 3.23 -36.71 60.74
N ALA A 14 4.06 -36.05 61.57
CA ALA A 14 4.99 -35.03 61.08
C ALA A 14 6.08 -35.56 60.13
N HIS A 15 6.44 -36.85 60.22
CA HIS A 15 7.48 -37.45 59.37
C HIS A 15 6.96 -37.86 57.98
N ASN A 16 5.71 -38.32 57.90
CA ASN A 16 5.09 -38.73 56.64
C ASN A 16 4.65 -37.50 55.81
N ASP A 17 4.17 -36.44 56.48
CA ASP A 17 3.89 -35.14 55.86
C ASP A 17 5.15 -34.47 55.30
N ASN A 18 6.29 -34.58 56.00
CA ASN A 18 7.56 -34.03 55.52
C ASN A 18 8.11 -34.79 54.31
N LEU A 19 7.93 -36.12 54.27
CA LEU A 19 8.34 -36.96 53.14
C LEU A 19 7.51 -36.64 51.90
N TYR A 20 6.18 -36.57 52.03
CA TYR A 20 5.28 -36.14 50.94
C TYR A 20 5.59 -34.74 50.43
N LYS A 21 5.93 -33.81 51.34
CA LYS A 21 6.30 -32.44 50.96
C LYS A 21 7.63 -32.40 50.20
N ALA A 22 8.62 -33.21 50.59
CA ALA A 22 9.88 -33.34 49.88
C ALA A 22 9.70 -33.93 48.47
N GLU A 23 8.84 -34.94 48.31
CA GLU A 23 8.50 -35.51 47.00
C GLU A 23 7.79 -34.49 46.10
N CYS A 24 6.84 -33.71 46.65
CA CYS A 24 6.20 -32.62 45.93
C CYS A 24 7.19 -31.57 45.43
N PHE A 25 8.14 -31.16 46.28
CA PHE A 25 9.21 -30.23 45.90
C PHE A 25 10.12 -30.81 44.82
N ALA A 26 10.51 -32.08 44.93
CA ALA A 26 11.33 -32.75 43.91
C ALA A 26 10.59 -32.79 42.56
N ARG A 27 9.28 -33.10 42.56
CA ARG A 27 8.47 -33.11 41.34
C ARG A 27 8.33 -31.72 40.71
N GLN A 28 8.19 -30.68 41.54
CA GLN A 28 8.11 -29.30 41.05
C GLN A 28 9.45 -28.82 40.50
N SER A 29 10.57 -29.19 41.14
CA SER A 29 11.92 -28.89 40.63
C SER A 29 12.19 -29.57 39.30
N LEU A 30 11.78 -30.83 39.14
CA LEU A 30 11.92 -31.56 37.88
C LEU A 30 11.11 -30.89 36.75
N LYS A 31 9.87 -30.49 37.05
CA LYS A 31 9.05 -29.76 36.08
C LYS A 31 9.70 -28.43 35.67
N LEU A 32 10.26 -27.68 36.63
CA LEU A 32 10.97 -26.43 36.32
C LEU A 32 12.23 -26.68 35.49
N GLN A 33 12.91 -27.80 35.71
CA GLN A 33 14.06 -28.21 34.91
C GLN A 33 13.65 -28.53 33.46
N ASP A 34 12.58 -29.30 33.26
CA ASP A 34 12.03 -29.61 31.93
C ASP A 34 11.59 -28.32 31.20
N ASP A 35 10.93 -27.41 31.92
CA ASP A 35 10.49 -26.11 31.40
C ASP A 35 11.71 -25.23 30.99
N LEU A 36 12.79 -25.24 31.78
CA LEU A 36 14.03 -24.51 31.48
C LEU A 36 14.74 -25.09 30.27
N GLU A 37 14.81 -26.42 30.15
CA GLU A 37 15.38 -27.09 28.98
C GLU A 37 14.57 -26.76 27.71
N SER A 38 13.23 -26.81 27.81
CA SER A 38 12.33 -26.40 26.72
C SER A 38 12.55 -24.95 26.30
N LEU A 39 12.73 -24.04 27.26
CA LEU A 39 13.03 -22.64 26.98
C LEU A 39 14.39 -22.48 26.29
N GLY A 40 15.41 -23.22 26.73
CA GLY A 40 16.73 -23.25 26.09
C GLY A 40 16.65 -23.70 24.62
N LEU A 41 15.86 -24.73 24.32
CA LEU A 41 15.62 -25.18 22.95
C LEU A 41 14.89 -24.11 22.11
N LYS A 42 13.91 -23.40 22.67
CA LYS A 42 13.24 -22.27 21.99
C LYS A 42 14.19 -21.11 21.71
N ILE A 43 15.03 -20.74 22.66
CA ILE A 43 16.06 -19.70 22.48
C ILE A 43 16.99 -20.10 21.33
N LYS A 44 17.54 -21.32 21.37
CA LYS A 44 18.41 -21.84 20.31
C LYS A 44 17.74 -21.81 18.94
N HIS A 45 16.45 -22.16 18.87
CA HIS A 45 15.68 -22.08 17.63
C HIS A 45 15.55 -20.64 17.12
N HIS A 46 15.18 -19.68 18.00
CA HIS A 46 15.08 -18.28 17.63
C HIS A 46 16.42 -17.66 17.23
N GLU A 47 17.52 -18.00 17.90
CA GLU A 47 18.87 -17.60 17.49
C GLU A 47 19.22 -18.14 16.10
N GLY A 48 18.82 -19.38 15.80
CA GLY A 48 18.93 -19.97 14.47
C GLY A 48 18.17 -19.16 13.43
N ASN A 49 16.91 -18.81 13.70
CA ASN A 49 16.07 -18.02 12.81
C ASN A 49 16.62 -16.60 12.60
N LEU A 50 17.16 -15.95 13.64
CA LEU A 50 17.80 -14.64 13.52
C LEU A 50 19.02 -14.69 12.61
N ARG A 51 19.89 -15.71 12.76
CA ARG A 51 21.03 -15.91 11.85
C ARG A 51 20.56 -16.13 10.40
N PHE A 52 19.52 -16.92 10.20
CA PHE A 52 18.94 -17.15 8.88
C PHE A 52 18.39 -15.86 8.27
N LEU A 53 17.54 -15.12 8.99
CA LEU A 53 16.97 -13.86 8.50
C LEU A 53 18.05 -12.82 8.20
N LYS A 54 19.09 -12.72 9.04
CA LYS A 54 20.23 -11.83 8.78
C LYS A 54 21.00 -12.23 7.52
N SER A 55 21.12 -13.52 7.23
CA SER A 55 21.72 -13.99 5.98
C SER A 55 20.86 -13.62 4.76
N GLN A 56 19.53 -13.69 4.87
CA GLN A 56 18.61 -13.29 3.79
C GLN A 56 18.65 -11.79 3.55
N GLU A 57 18.70 -10.97 4.61
CA GLU A 57 18.88 -9.52 4.54
C GLU A 57 20.15 -9.17 3.74
N ASN A 58 21.29 -9.76 4.10
CA ASN A 58 22.56 -9.52 3.40
C ASN A 58 22.49 -9.93 1.92
N VAL A 59 21.81 -11.03 1.59
CA VAL A 59 21.62 -11.47 0.19
C VAL A 59 20.79 -10.45 -0.60
N LEU A 60 19.73 -9.91 0.01
CA LEU A 60 18.90 -8.88 -0.63
C LEU A 60 19.67 -7.57 -0.80
N ASP A 61 20.48 -7.16 0.18
CA ASP A 61 21.31 -5.96 0.09
C ASP A 61 22.32 -6.04 -1.06
N GLU A 62 23.00 -7.19 -1.22
CA GLU A 62 23.91 -7.43 -2.35
C GLU A 62 23.17 -7.39 -3.70
N TYR A 63 21.94 -7.93 -3.75
CA TYR A 63 21.11 -7.88 -4.96
C TYR A 63 20.67 -6.45 -5.30
N ILE A 64 20.28 -5.65 -4.30
CA ILE A 64 19.93 -4.25 -4.50
C ILE A 64 21.15 -3.48 -5.03
N LEU A 65 22.34 -3.73 -4.45
CA LEU A 65 23.58 -3.11 -4.89
C LEU A 65 23.89 -3.44 -6.36
N ASP A 66 23.75 -4.70 -6.77
CA ASP A 66 23.98 -5.12 -8.16
C ASP A 66 22.99 -4.45 -9.15
N VAL A 67 21.71 -4.36 -8.77
CA VAL A 67 20.69 -3.65 -9.57
C VAL A 67 21.03 -2.16 -9.69
N GLN A 68 21.46 -1.52 -8.60
CA GLN A 68 21.88 -0.11 -8.61
C GLN A 68 23.11 0.13 -9.48
N VAL A 69 24.12 -0.74 -9.40
CA VAL A 69 25.33 -0.68 -10.25
C VAL A 69 24.95 -0.86 -11.71
N SER A 70 24.08 -1.82 -12.02
CA SER A 70 23.58 -2.06 -13.37
C SER A 70 22.84 -0.83 -13.91
N LEU A 71 21.91 -0.27 -13.13
CA LEU A 71 21.16 0.94 -13.49
C LEU A 71 22.08 2.15 -13.72
N GLY A 72 23.07 2.36 -12.85
CA GLY A 72 24.08 3.42 -13.01
C GLY A 72 24.90 3.29 -14.29
N LYS A 73 25.27 2.06 -14.68
CA LYS A 73 25.92 1.78 -15.96
C LYS A 73 24.99 2.08 -17.15
N TYR A 74 23.72 1.67 -17.08
CA TYR A 74 22.73 1.97 -18.13
C TYR A 74 22.58 3.47 -18.37
N HIS A 75 22.45 4.27 -17.31
CA HIS A 75 22.34 5.73 -17.44
C HIS A 75 23.62 6.37 -17.97
N SER A 76 24.79 5.87 -17.57
CA SER A 76 26.09 6.34 -18.08
C SER A 76 26.30 5.98 -19.55
N SER A 77 25.81 4.82 -20.02
CA SER A 77 25.85 4.42 -21.43
C SER A 77 24.79 5.12 -22.28
N SER A 78 23.62 5.41 -21.71
CA SER A 78 22.51 6.09 -22.42
C SER A 78 22.79 7.59 -22.65
N ILE A 79 23.66 8.20 -21.85
CA ILE A 79 24.20 9.54 -22.09
C ILE A 79 25.19 9.57 -23.26
N GLY A 80 25.79 8.44 -23.63
CA GLY A 80 26.75 8.31 -24.73
C GLY A 80 26.16 8.09 -26.12
N THR A 81 24.83 8.03 -26.27
CA THR A 81 24.18 7.83 -27.58
C THR A 81 23.04 8.81 -27.78
N GLN A 82 23.37 10.10 -27.88
CA GLN A 82 22.55 11.02 -28.68
C GLN A 82 22.74 10.66 -30.16
N VAL A 83 21.97 9.67 -30.63
CA VAL A 83 21.61 9.56 -32.04
C VAL A 83 20.12 9.24 -32.09
N GLU A 84 19.39 10.12 -32.77
CA GLU A 84 17.95 10.19 -32.94
C GLU A 84 17.29 8.83 -33.27
N ASN A 85 16.33 8.41 -32.42
CA ASN A 85 14.97 7.99 -32.80
C ASN A 85 14.32 7.09 -31.74
N GLY A 86 13.14 7.51 -31.27
CA GLY A 86 12.16 6.62 -30.63
C GLY A 86 11.72 7.01 -29.22
N ASN A 87 10.65 7.82 -29.14
CA ASN A 87 9.73 7.99 -28.00
C ASN A 87 10.22 8.82 -26.79
N LEU A 88 10.30 10.14 -26.98
CA LEU A 88 10.51 11.21 -25.99
C LEU A 88 9.21 11.92 -25.57
N ASP A 89 8.08 11.20 -25.50
CA ASP A 89 6.76 11.84 -25.30
C ASP A 89 6.39 12.08 -23.82
N GLY A 90 7.01 11.35 -22.89
CA GLY A 90 6.71 11.45 -21.44
C GLY A 90 7.21 12.75 -20.79
N SER A 91 8.47 13.11 -21.03
CA SER A 91 9.10 14.26 -20.35
C SER A 91 8.53 15.61 -20.78
N GLN A 92 8.03 15.75 -22.02
CA GLN A 92 7.41 16.99 -22.49
C GLN A 92 6.02 17.23 -21.88
N SER A 93 5.26 16.16 -21.57
CA SER A 93 3.93 16.27 -20.97
C SER A 93 3.99 16.68 -19.49
N GLU A 94 4.95 16.13 -18.74
CA GLU A 94 5.14 16.48 -17.32
C GLU A 94 5.61 17.94 -17.19
N GLU A 95 6.61 18.34 -17.96
CA GLU A 95 7.14 19.72 -17.94
C GLU A 95 6.07 20.75 -18.30
N LYS A 96 5.23 20.44 -19.31
CA LYS A 96 4.07 21.28 -19.68
C LYS A 96 3.02 21.34 -18.57
N THR A 97 2.77 20.24 -17.86
CA THR A 97 1.84 20.20 -16.73
C THR A 97 2.35 21.02 -15.55
N ILE A 98 3.64 20.93 -15.25
CA ILE A 98 4.29 21.75 -14.22
C ILE A 98 4.20 23.24 -14.60
N ALA A 99 4.45 23.59 -15.87
CA ALA A 99 4.30 24.96 -16.33
C ALA A 99 2.87 25.50 -16.15
N GLN A 100 1.84 24.66 -16.35
CA GLN A 100 0.45 25.03 -16.08
C GLN A 100 0.19 25.22 -14.59
N ILE A 101 0.75 24.37 -13.71
CA ILE A 101 0.61 24.51 -12.26
C ILE A 101 1.27 25.81 -11.78
N SER A 102 2.41 26.19 -12.36
CA SER A 102 3.08 27.47 -12.07
C SER A 102 2.25 28.70 -12.44
N GLN A 103 1.24 28.57 -13.31
CA GLN A 103 0.32 29.67 -13.63
C GLN A 103 -0.81 29.81 -12.61
N ILE A 104 -1.04 28.82 -11.74
CA ILE A 104 -2.11 28.85 -10.75
C ILE A 104 -1.65 29.68 -9.55
N GLU A 105 -2.29 30.83 -9.34
CA GLU A 105 -2.05 31.70 -8.19
C GLU A 105 -2.59 31.07 -6.89
N ASN A 106 -1.91 31.31 -5.77
CA ASN A 106 -2.33 30.90 -4.42
C ASN A 106 -2.54 29.38 -4.20
N SER A 107 -1.92 28.53 -5.03
CA SER A 107 -1.98 27.07 -4.87
C SER A 107 -0.75 26.51 -4.16
N ALA A 108 -0.97 25.62 -3.19
CA ALA A 108 0.12 24.86 -2.56
C ALA A 108 0.88 23.99 -3.58
N ALA A 109 0.19 23.52 -4.64
CA ALA A 109 0.82 22.73 -5.70
C ALA A 109 1.93 23.51 -6.43
N ARG A 110 1.72 24.82 -6.65
CA ARG A 110 2.72 25.70 -7.23
C ARG A 110 3.96 25.81 -6.34
N VAL A 111 3.77 26.05 -5.04
CA VAL A 111 4.87 26.15 -4.07
C VAL A 111 5.68 24.86 -4.04
N VAL A 112 5.02 23.70 -4.05
CA VAL A 112 5.69 22.38 -4.11
C VAL A 112 6.50 22.21 -5.40
N CYS A 113 5.94 22.59 -6.57
CA CYS A 113 6.67 22.55 -7.84
C CYS A 113 7.87 23.50 -7.87
N GLU A 114 7.74 24.71 -7.34
CA GLU A 114 8.83 25.69 -7.23
C GLU A 114 9.97 25.16 -6.34
N LEU A 115 9.62 24.57 -5.19
CA LEU A 115 10.59 23.98 -4.26
C LEU A 115 11.27 22.71 -4.82
N LYS A 116 10.58 21.93 -5.67
CA LYS A 116 11.14 20.73 -6.32
C LYS A 116 12.11 21.07 -7.45
N ASN A 117 11.84 22.15 -8.19
CA ASN A 117 12.61 22.54 -9.38
C ASN A 117 13.70 23.59 -9.11
N GLY A 118 13.63 24.30 -7.98
CA GLY A 118 14.70 25.16 -7.55
C GLY A 118 15.91 24.32 -7.13
N HIS A 119 17.03 24.43 -7.86
CA HIS A 119 18.33 24.08 -7.30
C HIS A 119 18.57 24.94 -6.06
N THR A 120 18.26 24.43 -4.87
CA THR A 120 18.60 25.11 -3.62
C THR A 120 20.11 24.99 -3.41
N ASP A 121 20.85 25.97 -3.93
CA ASP A 121 22.06 26.42 -3.27
C ASP A 121 21.70 26.73 -1.81
N GLN A 122 22.31 25.97 -0.89
CA GLN A 122 22.47 26.23 0.54
C GLN A 122 21.23 26.70 1.34
N ALA A 123 20.83 25.86 2.31
CA ALA A 123 20.14 26.24 3.55
C ALA A 123 18.61 26.46 3.53
N SER A 124 17.83 25.57 2.91
CA SER A 124 16.40 25.42 3.23
C SER A 124 16.10 23.96 3.61
N ASN A 125 15.44 23.75 4.76
CA ASN A 125 15.17 22.45 5.38
C ASN A 125 14.65 21.39 4.36
N PRO A 126 15.48 20.40 3.96
CA PRO A 126 15.08 19.39 2.96
C PRO A 126 14.06 18.37 3.47
N SER A 127 13.72 18.40 4.76
CA SER A 127 12.90 17.36 5.40
C SER A 127 11.42 17.34 4.97
N LEU A 128 10.87 18.47 4.52
CA LEU A 128 9.43 18.54 4.20
C LEU A 128 9.12 18.00 2.80
N ILE A 129 9.96 18.27 1.79
CA ILE A 129 9.70 17.86 0.41
C ILE A 129 10.04 16.39 0.14
N ASN A 130 10.97 15.81 0.90
CA ASN A 130 11.36 14.40 0.75
C ASN A 130 10.20 13.42 1.04
N ASN A 131 9.19 13.85 1.77
CA ASN A 131 7.99 13.06 2.07
C ASN A 131 6.83 13.34 1.11
N VAL A 132 7.02 14.24 0.13
CA VAL A 132 6.02 14.57 -0.88
C VAL A 132 6.35 13.81 -2.16
N LEU A 133 5.50 12.85 -2.53
CA LEU A 133 5.66 12.10 -3.79
C LEU A 133 5.50 13.00 -5.02
N GLY A 134 4.50 13.89 -4.99
CA GLY A 134 4.20 14.81 -6.08
C GLY A 134 2.82 15.43 -5.95
N VAL A 135 2.55 16.42 -6.80
CA VAL A 135 1.24 17.04 -6.92
C VAL A 135 0.33 16.14 -7.75
N VAL A 136 -0.93 15.97 -7.33
CA VAL A 136 -1.89 15.07 -7.99
C VAL A 136 -1.98 15.35 -9.48
N ALA A 137 -2.00 16.60 -9.94
CA ALA A 137 -2.01 16.92 -11.38
C ALA A 137 -0.81 16.35 -12.18
N ALA A 138 0.36 16.18 -11.55
CA ALA A 138 1.54 15.55 -12.15
C ALA A 138 1.56 14.03 -11.97
N LEU A 139 0.78 13.48 -11.02
CA LEU A 139 0.63 12.05 -10.78
C LEU A 139 -0.57 11.45 -11.54
N GLY A 140 -1.62 12.25 -11.78
CA GLY A 140 -2.91 11.96 -12.41
C GLY A 140 -4.02 12.91 -11.92
N LYS A 141 -4.76 13.57 -12.82
CA LYS A 141 -5.67 14.70 -12.51
C LYS A 141 -7.02 14.27 -11.90
N VAL A 142 -7.45 14.76 -10.71
CA VAL A 142 -8.86 15.00 -10.29
C VAL A 142 -8.94 15.64 -8.89
N GLU A 143 -10.02 16.38 -8.62
CA GLU A 143 -10.40 17.00 -7.34
C GLU A 143 -11.42 16.14 -6.56
N ASP A 144 -11.10 15.72 -5.32
CA ASP A 144 -12.09 15.36 -4.29
C ASP A 144 -11.44 15.31 -2.88
N ASP A 145 -12.16 15.75 -1.85
CA ASP A 145 -11.64 15.92 -0.47
C ASP A 145 -11.87 14.69 0.45
N ASN A 146 -12.34 13.57 -0.10
CA ASN A 146 -12.67 12.37 0.67
C ASN A 146 -11.82 11.16 0.25
N LEU A 147 -10.55 11.15 0.65
CA LEU A 147 -9.68 9.99 0.49
C LEU A 147 -10.10 8.87 1.47
N SER A 148 -10.95 7.98 0.99
CA SER A 148 -11.33 6.74 1.68
C SER A 148 -10.47 5.54 1.25
N TRP A 149 -10.61 4.44 2.00
CA TRP A 149 -9.85 3.18 1.99
C TRP A 149 -9.39 2.68 0.60
N PRO A 150 -8.19 2.07 0.49
CA PRO A 150 -7.70 1.53 -0.79
C PRO A 150 -8.59 0.44 -1.39
N TYR A 151 -8.51 0.24 -2.69
CA TYR A 151 -9.15 -0.89 -3.36
C TYR A 151 -8.60 -2.22 -2.86
N VAL A 152 -9.49 -3.14 -2.45
CA VAL A 152 -9.14 -4.47 -1.89
C VAL A 152 -9.51 -5.61 -2.86
N GLY A 153 -9.88 -5.31 -4.11
CA GLY A 153 -10.21 -6.34 -5.08
C GLY A 153 -9.02 -6.78 -5.94
N GLU A 154 -9.30 -7.64 -6.91
CA GLU A 154 -8.28 -8.19 -7.80
C GLU A 154 -7.82 -7.19 -8.87
N LEU A 155 -6.60 -7.39 -9.36
CA LEU A 155 -6.04 -6.72 -10.52
C LEU A 155 -6.23 -7.58 -11.77
N ALA A 156 -6.28 -6.94 -12.94
CA ALA A 156 -6.31 -7.61 -14.22
C ALA A 156 -5.01 -8.39 -14.44
N ALA A 157 -5.10 -9.71 -14.47
CA ALA A 157 -3.94 -10.58 -14.59
C ALA A 157 -3.16 -10.31 -15.89
N GLY A 158 -1.84 -10.13 -15.76
CA GLY A 158 -0.94 -9.90 -16.88
C GLY A 158 -1.03 -8.50 -17.53
N ASP A 159 -1.83 -7.58 -16.98
CA ASP A 159 -1.91 -6.20 -17.48
C ASP A 159 -0.69 -5.38 -16.99
N PRO A 160 0.17 -4.87 -17.89
CA PRO A 160 1.37 -4.11 -17.51
C PRO A 160 1.09 -2.82 -16.73
N GLN A 161 -0.12 -2.27 -16.87
CA GLN A 161 -0.59 -1.07 -16.18
C GLN A 161 -1.32 -1.39 -14.87
N LYS A 162 -1.38 -2.68 -14.47
CA LYS A 162 -2.00 -3.17 -13.23
C LYS A 162 -3.41 -2.64 -13.03
N LYS A 163 -4.22 -2.70 -14.09
CA LYS A 163 -5.61 -2.25 -14.05
C LYS A 163 -6.42 -3.01 -12.99
N LEU A 164 -7.41 -2.34 -12.41
CA LEU A 164 -8.31 -2.94 -11.43
C LEU A 164 -9.30 -3.87 -12.16
N ALA A 165 -9.50 -5.09 -11.65
CA ALA A 165 -10.48 -6.05 -12.18
C ALA A 165 -11.91 -5.70 -11.73
N LEU A 166 -12.36 -4.51 -12.09
CA LEU A 166 -13.69 -4.04 -11.72
C LEU A 166 -14.78 -4.74 -12.55
N PRO A 167 -15.87 -5.20 -11.92
CA PRO A 167 -16.96 -5.85 -12.64
C PRO A 167 -17.65 -4.85 -13.56
N LYS A 168 -17.68 -5.15 -14.86
CA LYS A 168 -18.36 -4.31 -15.87
C LYS A 168 -19.85 -4.16 -15.54
N PRO A 169 -20.44 -2.97 -15.78
CA PRO A 169 -21.85 -2.72 -15.52
C PRO A 169 -22.72 -3.67 -16.35
N ARG A 170 -23.68 -4.34 -15.71
CA ARG A 170 -24.64 -5.21 -16.38
C ARG A 170 -26.02 -5.00 -15.75
N PRO A 171 -27.05 -4.70 -16.56
CA PRO A 171 -28.41 -4.71 -16.07
C PRO A 171 -28.84 -6.15 -15.74
N PRO A 172 -29.87 -6.36 -14.91
CA PRO A 172 -30.25 -7.68 -14.38
C PRO A 172 -30.39 -8.81 -15.43
N ASN A 173 -30.75 -8.48 -16.67
CA ASN A 173 -30.99 -9.45 -17.74
C ASN A 173 -30.18 -9.18 -19.02
N GLY A 174 -29.12 -8.37 -18.96
CA GLY A 174 -28.50 -7.84 -20.16
C GLY A 174 -26.98 -7.93 -20.22
N THR A 175 -26.49 -7.68 -21.44
CA THR A 175 -25.07 -7.50 -21.72
C THR A 175 -24.59 -6.16 -21.18
N CYS A 176 -23.26 -5.99 -21.13
CA CYS A 176 -22.66 -4.70 -20.84
C CYS A 176 -23.27 -3.60 -21.73
N PRO A 177 -23.62 -2.41 -21.20
CA PRO A 177 -24.12 -1.30 -22.00
C PRO A 177 -23.18 -1.00 -23.17
N SER A 178 -23.73 -0.83 -24.38
CA SER A 178 -22.97 -0.71 -25.63
C SER A 178 -22.01 0.48 -25.66
N GLY A 179 -22.35 1.55 -24.95
CA GLY A 179 -21.53 2.75 -24.87
C GLY A 179 -20.46 2.72 -23.78
N PHE A 180 -20.45 1.72 -22.89
CA PHE A 180 -19.46 1.65 -21.82
C PHE A 180 -18.06 1.41 -22.40
N ILE A 181 -17.11 2.25 -22.01
CA ILE A 181 -15.72 2.18 -22.44
C ILE A 181 -14.90 1.45 -21.38
N ASP A 182 -14.75 2.06 -20.20
CA ASP A 182 -14.05 1.50 -19.05
C ASP A 182 -14.40 2.34 -17.80
N PHE A 183 -13.84 1.96 -16.65
CA PHE A 183 -13.80 2.81 -15.47
C PHE A 183 -12.69 3.85 -15.60
N ALA A 184 -12.96 5.09 -15.18
CA ALA A 184 -12.01 6.20 -15.29
C ALA A 184 -10.66 5.89 -14.61
N VAL A 185 -10.69 5.20 -13.46
CA VAL A 185 -9.49 4.75 -12.74
C VAL A 185 -8.58 3.86 -13.58
N ASN A 186 -9.10 3.07 -14.53
CA ASN A 186 -8.34 2.18 -15.41
C ASN A 186 -7.85 2.87 -16.70
N MET A 187 -8.31 4.09 -16.96
CA MET A 187 -7.92 4.90 -18.11
C MET A 187 -6.70 5.79 -17.83
N ILE A 188 -6.29 5.90 -16.56
CA ILE A 188 -5.12 6.67 -16.16
C ILE A 188 -3.87 5.82 -16.41
N ASN A 189 -2.91 6.35 -17.17
CA ASN A 189 -1.60 5.73 -17.28
C ASN A 189 -0.79 6.06 -16.02
N VAL A 190 -0.30 5.05 -15.32
CA VAL A 190 0.51 5.22 -14.10
C VAL A 190 1.93 4.81 -14.42
N GLU A 191 2.89 5.64 -14.03
CA GLU A 191 4.30 5.31 -14.15
C GLU A 191 4.63 4.03 -13.40
N ILE A 192 5.52 3.22 -13.98
CA ILE A 192 5.88 1.91 -13.42
C ILE A 192 6.42 2.06 -11.99
N ALA A 193 7.20 3.11 -11.71
CA ALA A 193 7.72 3.43 -10.38
C ALA A 193 6.63 3.64 -9.33
N ASN A 194 5.46 4.11 -9.74
CA ASN A 194 4.32 4.42 -8.87
C ASN A 194 3.23 3.34 -8.91
N SER A 195 3.45 2.25 -9.66
CA SER A 195 2.48 1.18 -9.89
C SER A 195 2.43 0.11 -8.80
N SER A 196 3.43 0.05 -7.90
CA SER A 196 3.47 -0.90 -6.78
C SER A 196 4.47 -0.49 -5.71
N CYS A 197 4.34 -1.08 -4.52
CA CYS A 197 5.25 -0.89 -3.40
C CYS A 197 5.43 0.57 -2.95
N LEU A 198 4.41 1.40 -3.21
CA LEU A 198 4.40 2.81 -2.84
C LEU A 198 3.93 3.02 -1.39
N THR A 199 3.08 2.13 -0.91
CA THR A 199 2.65 2.07 0.50
C THR A 199 3.40 0.96 1.24
N ALA A 200 3.45 1.03 2.57
CA ALA A 200 4.03 -0.04 3.41
C ALA A 200 3.34 -1.41 3.22
N SER A 201 2.09 -1.42 2.78
CA SER A 201 1.32 -2.62 2.43
C SER A 201 1.57 -3.12 1.00
N GLY A 202 2.45 -2.49 0.22
CA GLY A 202 2.82 -2.94 -1.12
C GLY A 202 1.96 -2.37 -2.27
N LEU A 203 0.97 -1.52 -1.98
CA LEU A 203 0.02 -0.98 -2.98
C LEU A 203 0.60 0.19 -3.78
N GLY A 204 0.13 0.39 -5.02
CA GLY A 204 0.47 1.51 -5.90
C GLY A 204 -0.56 2.64 -5.89
N LEU A 205 -0.36 3.66 -6.76
CA LEU A 205 -1.26 4.81 -6.85
C LEU A 205 -2.65 4.48 -7.40
N ARG A 206 -2.79 3.44 -8.22
CA ARG A 206 -4.07 3.09 -8.85
C ARG A 206 -5.06 2.56 -7.82
N GLU A 207 -4.59 1.66 -6.96
CA GLU A 207 -5.37 1.02 -5.90
C GLU A 207 -5.67 1.97 -4.74
N THR A 208 -4.80 2.97 -4.55
CA THR A 208 -4.93 3.96 -3.48
C THR A 208 -5.54 5.26 -4.03
N LEU A 209 -4.70 6.23 -4.35
CA LEU A 209 -5.09 7.59 -4.75
C LEU A 209 -6.16 7.62 -5.83
N PHE A 210 -5.94 6.96 -6.98
CA PHE A 210 -6.88 7.06 -8.10
C PHE A 210 -8.18 6.31 -7.85
N TYR A 211 -8.15 5.22 -7.08
CA TYR A 211 -9.40 4.58 -6.68
C TYR A 211 -10.18 5.43 -5.68
N SER A 212 -9.52 6.11 -4.75
CA SER A 212 -10.21 7.02 -3.83
C SER A 212 -10.86 8.21 -4.57
N LEU A 213 -10.18 8.74 -5.60
CA LEU A 213 -10.68 9.87 -6.40
C LEU A 213 -11.79 9.47 -7.38
N PHE A 214 -11.56 8.44 -8.18
CA PHE A 214 -12.46 8.05 -9.27
C PHE A 214 -13.41 6.93 -8.90
N SER A 215 -13.09 6.13 -7.89
CA SER A 215 -13.88 4.97 -7.47
C SER A 215 -14.31 4.13 -8.69
N ARG A 216 -15.62 3.87 -8.84
CA ARG A 216 -16.20 3.18 -10.00
C ARG A 216 -16.82 4.13 -11.03
N LEU A 217 -16.28 5.35 -11.18
CA LEU A 217 -16.73 6.32 -12.19
C LEU A 217 -16.65 5.68 -13.59
N GLN A 218 -17.77 5.62 -14.28
CA GLN A 218 -17.91 4.94 -15.57
C GLN A 218 -17.72 5.94 -16.73
N VAL A 219 -17.03 5.54 -17.80
CA VAL A 219 -16.85 6.37 -18.99
C VAL A 219 -17.60 5.77 -20.17
N TYR A 220 -18.35 6.62 -20.89
CA TYR A 220 -19.19 6.27 -22.01
C TYR A 220 -18.82 7.02 -23.29
N LYS A 221 -19.13 6.44 -24.45
CA LYS A 221 -18.90 7.10 -25.75
C LYS A 221 -19.76 8.34 -25.93
N THR A 222 -21.07 8.23 -25.73
CA THR A 222 -22.03 9.33 -25.94
C THR A 222 -22.93 9.57 -24.74
N ARG A 223 -23.50 10.78 -24.62
CA ARG A 223 -24.45 11.13 -23.57
C ARG A 223 -25.70 10.26 -23.64
N THR A 224 -26.17 9.95 -24.86
CA THR A 224 -27.35 9.10 -25.08
C THR A 224 -27.15 7.68 -24.55
N GLU A 225 -26.00 7.06 -24.84
CA GLU A 225 -25.69 5.72 -24.34
C GLU A 225 -25.46 5.71 -22.82
N MET A 226 -24.83 6.77 -22.28
CA MET A 226 -24.68 6.96 -20.83
C MET A 226 -26.06 7.01 -20.14
N MET A 227 -27.00 7.80 -20.68
CA MET A 227 -28.36 7.91 -20.12
C MET A 227 -29.15 6.58 -20.23
N SER A 228 -28.93 5.82 -21.31
CA SER A 228 -29.56 4.50 -21.47
C SER A 228 -29.05 3.49 -20.44
N ALA A 229 -27.86 3.71 -19.90
CA ALA A 229 -27.22 2.87 -18.89
C ALA A 229 -27.45 3.33 -17.44
N LEU A 230 -28.26 4.37 -17.22
CA LEU A 230 -28.50 4.97 -15.90
C LEU A 230 -28.81 3.95 -14.78
N PRO A 231 -29.59 2.88 -14.99
CA PRO A 231 -29.84 1.88 -13.96
C PRO A 231 -28.60 1.11 -13.48
N CYS A 232 -27.50 1.18 -14.22
CA CYS A 232 -26.24 0.47 -13.93
C CYS A 232 -25.14 1.39 -13.36
N ILE A 233 -25.43 2.69 -13.19
CA ILE A 233 -24.45 3.70 -12.75
C ILE A 233 -24.57 3.92 -11.24
N SER A 234 -23.49 3.72 -10.49
CA SER A 234 -23.46 3.86 -9.03
C SER A 234 -22.64 5.06 -8.53
N ASP A 235 -21.43 5.25 -9.07
CA ASP A 235 -20.45 6.24 -8.57
C ASP A 235 -20.32 7.48 -9.48
N GLY A 236 -21.26 7.62 -10.42
CA GLY A 236 -21.25 8.65 -11.45
C GLY A 236 -20.81 8.11 -12.81
N ALA A 237 -20.97 8.96 -13.82
CA ALA A 237 -20.56 8.65 -15.18
C ALA A 237 -20.17 9.89 -15.99
N LEU A 238 -19.29 9.70 -16.97
CA LEU A 238 -18.90 10.71 -17.95
C LEU A 238 -19.17 10.19 -19.35
N SER A 239 -19.47 11.08 -20.28
CA SER A 239 -19.46 10.78 -21.71
C SER A 239 -18.45 11.63 -22.47
N LEU A 240 -17.84 11.09 -23.52
CA LEU A 240 -16.81 11.78 -24.30
C LEU A 240 -17.35 13.03 -25.03
N ASP A 241 -18.66 13.12 -25.27
CA ASP A 241 -19.38 14.29 -25.80
C ASP A 241 -19.81 15.30 -24.69
N GLY A 242 -19.20 15.20 -23.50
CA GLY A 242 -19.27 16.21 -22.43
C GLY A 242 -20.40 16.03 -21.41
N GLY A 243 -21.11 14.91 -21.43
CA GLY A 243 -22.10 14.54 -20.42
C GLY A 243 -21.45 14.15 -19.09
N MET A 244 -22.13 14.45 -17.98
CA MET A 244 -21.67 14.09 -16.64
C MET A 244 -22.84 13.84 -15.69
N ILE A 245 -22.73 12.76 -14.94
CA ILE A 245 -23.62 12.33 -13.87
C ILE A 245 -22.78 12.23 -12.61
N LYS A 246 -23.14 12.99 -11.58
CA LYS A 246 -22.46 12.92 -10.26
C LYS A 246 -22.99 11.72 -9.46
N ARG A 247 -22.22 11.24 -8.48
CA ARG A 247 -22.60 10.13 -7.56
C ARG A 247 -23.96 10.35 -6.87
N THR A 248 -24.34 11.61 -6.62
CA THR A 248 -25.63 12.01 -6.05
C THR A 248 -26.81 11.96 -7.03
N GLY A 249 -26.58 11.55 -8.29
CA GLY A 249 -27.59 11.52 -9.34
C GLY A 249 -27.88 12.88 -9.98
N PHE A 250 -27.18 13.96 -9.58
CA PHE A 250 -27.32 15.27 -10.20
C PHE A 250 -26.63 15.33 -11.57
N PHE A 251 -27.32 15.95 -12.52
CA PHE A 251 -26.83 16.19 -13.88
C PHE A 251 -26.20 17.58 -13.98
N SER A 252 -25.08 17.68 -14.67
CA SER A 252 -24.53 18.98 -15.08
C SER A 252 -24.99 19.30 -16.50
N LEU A 253 -25.77 20.37 -16.63
CA LEU A 253 -26.31 20.89 -17.89
C LEU A 253 -25.72 22.29 -18.13
N GLY A 254 -25.48 22.64 -19.41
CA GLY A 254 -24.93 23.94 -19.80
C GLY A 254 -23.57 23.84 -20.49
N SER A 255 -23.05 24.98 -20.93
CA SER A 255 -21.70 25.11 -21.50
C SER A 255 -20.62 24.82 -20.46
N ARG A 256 -19.57 24.13 -20.89
CA ARG A 256 -18.35 23.89 -20.13
C ARG A 256 -17.25 24.82 -20.62
#